data_AF-A0A4Q2RFH3-F1
#
_entry.id   AF-A0A4Q2RFH3-F1
#
_cell.length_a   1.000
_cell.length_b   1.000
_cell.length_c   1.000
_cell.angle_alpha   90.00
_cell.angle_beta   90.00
_cell.angle_gamma   90.00
#
_symmetry.space_group_name_H-M   'P 1'
#
loop_
_entity.id
_entity.type
_entity.pdbx_description
1 polymer ?
#
loop_
_entity_poly.entity_id
_entity_poly.type
_entity_poly.pdbx_seq_one_letter_code
_entity_poly.pdbx_strand_id
1 'polypeptide(L)'
;MTDTPVQTFAHPDAAQGAGPGARPGPQPGSPAGAGEARPLKLFIKSFGCQMNAYDAARMADVLAPEGYAETATLEEADLVVLNTCHIRERAAEKIYSELGKIREMKEAAGRPVTLAVAGCVAQAEGAEIIRRQRAVDLVVGPQSYHRLPDLVRRARAGGGVVDTDFPLESKFDHLAAPSRARTQARGVSAFVTVQEGCDKFCSFCVVPYTRGAETSRPPEAVLAEVVTLVDAGVREVTLLGQNVNAYHGVDAAGAGWTLARLAQRLAVIPGLARIRYTTSHPNDMEPALVAAHRDLGALMPFLHLPVQSGSDRILHAMNRRHDAAAYLALVGEIRAARPDIALSSDFIVGFPGETERDFEDTLALVRRVGFASTFSFKYSPRPGTPGADLPGQVPEPVMRERLHRLQALLEEQRQAFNRACVGRTLDVLFDKPGRHPGQVGGRTPYLQAVHVEGAPDLVGTVRPVEILTVGPNSLSGRLADAGDRAGALFDSGAHAGTSFASGAPAGLSPSPVAERLAS
;
A
#
# COMPACT_ATOMS: atom_id res chain seq x y z
N MET A 1 15.39 -19.09 -7.87
CA MET A 1 15.25 -18.21 -6.70
C MET A 1 15.64 -16.81 -7.15
N THR A 2 14.67 -16.03 -7.59
CA THR A 2 14.83 -14.62 -7.96
C THR A 2 13.68 -13.90 -7.27
N ASP A 3 13.91 -13.52 -6.01
CA ASP A 3 13.02 -12.64 -5.26
C ASP A 3 13.00 -11.29 -6.00
N THR A 4 11.89 -10.94 -6.65
CA THR A 4 11.63 -9.58 -7.11
C THR A 4 11.59 -8.68 -5.88
N PRO A 5 12.48 -7.69 -5.74
CA PRO A 5 12.55 -6.89 -4.53
C PRO A 5 11.30 -6.02 -4.44
N VAL A 6 10.55 -6.19 -3.34
CA VAL A 6 9.73 -5.08 -2.82
C VAL A 6 10.72 -4.00 -2.45
N GLN A 7 10.52 -2.79 -2.97
CA GLN A 7 11.21 -1.60 -2.49
C GLN A 7 11.02 -1.52 -0.97
N THR A 8 12.07 -1.87 -0.23
CA THR A 8 12.22 -1.45 1.15
C THR A 8 12.26 0.07 1.13
N PHE A 9 11.32 0.71 1.83
CA PHE A 9 11.44 2.11 2.18
C PHE A 9 12.61 2.21 3.17
N ALA A 10 13.80 2.51 2.65
CA ALA A 10 14.94 2.87 3.47
C ALA A 10 14.76 4.34 3.89
N HIS A 11 14.67 4.59 5.19
CA HIS A 11 14.90 5.92 5.74
C HIS A 11 16.40 6.26 5.62
N PRO A 12 16.75 7.53 5.37
CA PRO A 12 18.14 7.92 5.10
C PRO A 12 19.01 7.85 6.36
N ASP A 13 20.14 7.14 6.25
CA ASP A 13 21.24 7.16 7.21
C ASP A 13 21.88 8.55 7.28
N ALA A 14 22.05 9.06 8.49
CA ALA A 14 22.78 10.29 8.78
C ALA A 14 24.29 10.02 8.76
N ALA A 15 24.99 10.69 7.84
CA ALA A 15 26.44 10.66 7.74
C ALA A 15 27.11 11.36 8.94
N GLN A 16 28.01 10.65 9.62
CA GLN A 16 28.94 11.20 10.61
C GLN A 16 30.33 11.38 9.98
N GLY A 17 30.94 12.55 10.19
CA GLY A 17 32.34 12.81 9.84
C GLY A 17 32.84 14.15 10.36
N ALA A 18 33.51 14.13 11.52
CA ALA A 18 34.43 15.20 11.93
C ALA A 18 35.53 14.60 12.84
N GLY A 19 36.79 14.90 12.52
CA GLY A 19 38.01 14.36 13.14
C GLY A 19 38.36 14.93 14.52
N PRO A 20 39.52 14.54 15.08
CA PRO A 20 39.80 14.56 16.51
C PRO A 20 40.29 15.93 17.00
N GLY A 21 39.65 16.47 18.03
CA GLY A 21 40.03 17.73 18.67
C GLY A 21 39.94 17.66 20.20
N ALA A 22 41.12 17.69 20.84
CA ALA A 22 41.45 18.12 22.21
C ALA A 22 40.43 17.92 23.37
N ARG A 23 40.88 17.16 24.40
CA ARG A 23 40.24 17.06 25.73
C ARG A 23 40.41 18.34 26.55
N PRO A 24 39.36 18.86 27.21
CA PRO A 24 39.48 19.70 28.40
C PRO A 24 39.26 18.87 29.69
N GLY A 25 39.97 19.24 30.76
CA GLY A 25 39.96 18.57 32.08
C GLY A 25 38.66 18.75 32.89
N PRO A 26 38.57 18.10 34.07
CA PRO A 26 37.33 17.98 34.83
C PRO A 26 36.98 19.28 35.56
N GLN A 27 35.72 19.72 35.44
CA GLN A 27 35.13 20.71 36.35
C GLN A 27 34.13 20.05 37.31
N PRO A 28 34.00 20.54 38.55
CA PRO A 28 33.26 19.86 39.61
C PRO A 28 31.78 20.23 39.63
N GLY A 29 30.94 19.20 39.81
CA GLY A 29 29.68 19.21 40.57
C GLY A 29 28.57 20.18 40.14
N SER A 30 27.56 19.65 39.45
CA SER A 30 26.19 20.18 39.51
C SER A 30 25.22 19.05 39.89
N PRO A 31 24.12 19.37 40.60
CA PRO A 31 23.37 18.41 41.40
C PRO A 31 22.56 17.47 40.52
N ALA A 32 22.39 16.24 40.99
CA ALA A 32 21.67 15.16 40.35
C ALA A 32 20.28 15.61 39.87
N GLY A 33 20.13 15.80 38.55
CA GLY A 33 18.84 15.88 37.90
C GLY A 33 18.18 14.52 37.90
N ALA A 34 16.89 14.48 38.27
CA ALA A 34 16.04 13.31 38.11
C ALA A 34 16.21 12.75 36.69
N GLY A 35 16.60 11.48 36.58
CA GLY A 35 16.93 10.86 35.30
C GLY A 35 15.74 10.91 34.34
N GLU A 36 15.87 11.66 33.25
CA GLU A 36 15.00 11.52 32.10
C GLU A 36 15.11 10.06 31.63
N ALA A 37 14.05 9.28 31.81
CA ALA A 37 14.00 7.91 31.36
C ALA A 37 14.23 7.88 29.84
N ARG A 38 15.21 7.10 29.39
CA ARG A 38 15.52 6.94 27.96
C ARG A 38 14.24 6.58 27.19
N PRO A 39 13.94 7.22 26.06
CA PRO A 39 12.77 6.87 25.25
C PRO A 39 12.84 5.38 24.86
N LEU A 40 11.69 4.70 24.97
CA LEU A 40 11.59 3.29 24.59
C LEU A 40 11.76 3.18 23.08
N LYS A 41 12.44 2.12 22.62
CA LYS A 41 12.73 1.92 21.21
C LYS A 41 11.77 0.89 20.60
N LEU A 42 11.18 1.23 19.46
CA LEU A 42 10.26 0.38 18.71
C LEU A 42 10.88 0.00 17.37
N PHE A 43 11.06 -1.29 17.13
CA PHE A 43 11.47 -1.81 15.83
C PHE A 43 10.30 -2.55 15.19
N ILE A 44 9.82 -2.08 14.04
CA ILE A 44 8.77 -2.75 13.27
C ILE A 44 9.37 -3.27 11.97
N LYS A 45 9.33 -4.60 11.78
CA LYS A 45 9.66 -5.22 10.51
C LYS A 45 8.38 -5.67 9.84
N SER A 46 7.99 -4.92 8.81
CA SER A 46 6.81 -5.24 8.00
C SER A 46 7.19 -6.13 6.81
N PHE A 47 6.50 -7.26 6.70
CA PHE A 47 6.51 -8.14 5.55
C PHE A 47 5.18 -8.03 4.83
N GLY A 48 5.18 -7.97 3.50
CA GLY A 48 3.98 -8.19 2.70
C GLY A 48 3.60 -7.05 1.78
N CYS A 49 2.40 -6.51 2.00
CA CYS A 49 1.68 -5.61 1.08
C CYS A 49 1.61 -4.16 1.59
N GLN A 50 1.07 -3.27 0.74
CA GLN A 50 0.86 -1.86 1.03
C GLN A 50 0.03 -1.63 2.29
N MET A 51 -0.97 -2.48 2.54
CA MET A 51 -1.78 -2.39 3.74
C MET A 51 -1.01 -2.77 5.00
N ASN A 52 -0.08 -3.73 4.94
CA ASN A 52 0.79 -4.00 6.09
C ASN A 52 1.79 -2.85 6.34
N ALA A 53 2.18 -2.09 5.31
CA ALA A 53 2.95 -0.87 5.49
C ALA A 53 2.12 0.23 6.19
N TYR A 54 0.86 0.40 5.77
CA TYR A 54 -0.08 1.28 6.46
C TYR A 54 -0.31 0.85 7.92
N ASP A 55 -0.63 -0.43 8.16
CA ASP A 55 -0.86 -0.99 9.48
C ASP A 55 0.37 -0.77 10.37
N ALA A 56 1.58 -1.01 9.87
CA ALA A 56 2.83 -0.75 10.61
C ALA A 56 3.01 0.72 10.99
N ALA A 57 2.74 1.65 10.07
CA ALA A 57 2.78 3.08 10.36
C ALA A 57 1.77 3.45 11.46
N ARG A 58 0.57 2.86 11.43
CA ARG A 58 -0.47 3.07 12.45
C ARG A 58 -0.09 2.45 13.79
N MET A 59 0.58 1.30 13.81
CA MET A 59 1.14 0.71 15.04
C MET A 59 2.15 1.64 15.71
N ALA A 60 3.04 2.27 14.94
CA ALA A 60 3.95 3.28 15.47
C ALA A 60 3.21 4.52 15.97
N ASP A 61 2.14 4.93 15.29
CA ASP A 61 1.33 6.08 15.69
C ASP A 61 0.65 5.90 17.05
N VAL A 62 0.08 4.72 17.31
CA VAL A 62 -0.59 4.40 18.58
C VAL A 62 0.36 4.14 19.74
N LEU A 63 1.60 3.71 19.47
CA LEU A 63 2.60 3.43 20.51
C LEU A 63 3.41 4.67 20.92
N ALA A 64 3.47 5.72 20.09
CA ALA A 64 4.26 6.90 20.45
C ALA A 64 3.79 7.65 21.70
N PRO A 65 2.47 7.81 21.98
CA PRO A 65 2.02 8.38 23.25
C PRO A 65 2.46 7.58 24.48
N GLU A 66 2.79 6.30 24.32
CA GLU A 66 3.33 5.43 25.37
C GLU A 66 4.86 5.55 25.52
N GLY A 67 5.49 6.53 24.84
CA GLY A 67 6.92 6.82 24.94
C GLY A 67 7.81 6.02 23.99
N TYR A 68 7.24 5.31 23.01
CA TYR A 68 8.01 4.61 21.99
C TYR A 68 8.46 5.52 20.84
N ALA A 69 9.75 5.45 20.51
CA ALA A 69 10.35 6.04 19.33
C ALA A 69 10.82 4.94 18.38
N GLU A 70 10.54 5.08 17.08
CA GLU A 70 10.97 4.12 16.07
C GLU A 70 12.51 4.05 15.99
N THR A 71 13.05 2.84 15.75
CA THR A 71 14.46 2.60 15.44
C THR A 71 14.58 1.67 14.25
N ALA A 72 15.62 1.88 13.43
CA ALA A 72 16.00 0.99 12.35
C ALA A 72 16.90 -0.17 12.83
N THR A 73 17.40 -0.10 14.07
CA THR A 73 18.32 -1.06 14.66
C THR A 73 17.56 -2.04 15.55
N LEU A 74 17.59 -3.33 15.20
CA LEU A 74 16.88 -4.36 15.94
C LEU A 74 17.40 -4.48 17.39
N GLU A 75 18.70 -4.34 17.59
CA GLU A 75 19.41 -4.52 18.86
C GLU A 75 19.09 -3.42 19.88
N GLU A 76 18.63 -2.25 19.41
CA GLU A 76 18.25 -1.12 20.26
C GLU A 76 16.83 -1.25 20.83
N ALA A 77 16.00 -2.12 20.24
CA ALA A 77 14.57 -2.16 20.44
C ALA A 77 14.15 -2.66 21.84
N ASP A 78 13.23 -1.96 22.49
CA ASP A 78 12.51 -2.40 23.70
C ASP A 78 11.21 -3.14 23.34
N LEU A 79 10.67 -2.90 22.14
CA LEU A 79 9.57 -3.63 21.52
C LEU A 79 9.91 -3.94 20.06
N VAL A 80 9.84 -5.20 19.69
CA VAL A 80 10.00 -5.71 18.32
C VAL A 80 8.64 -6.18 17.81
N VAL A 81 8.17 -5.62 16.69
CA VAL A 81 6.93 -6.05 16.03
C VAL A 81 7.27 -6.64 14.66
N LEU A 82 6.97 -7.91 14.46
CA LEU A 82 6.94 -8.51 13.13
C LEU A 82 5.52 -8.36 12.57
N ASN A 83 5.31 -7.42 11.65
CA ASN A 83 4.02 -7.29 10.97
C ASN A 83 4.01 -8.17 9.71
N THR A 84 3.14 -9.17 9.68
CA THR A 84 3.26 -10.33 8.80
C THR A 84 2.12 -10.43 7.79
N CYS A 85 2.40 -11.08 6.66
CA CYS A 85 1.45 -11.24 5.57
C CYS A 85 1.29 -12.71 5.21
N HIS A 86 0.07 -13.18 4.99
CA HIS A 86 -0.22 -14.60 4.77
C HIS A 86 -0.25 -15.01 3.28
N ILE A 87 -0.18 -14.04 2.36
CA ILE A 87 -0.41 -14.28 0.92
C ILE A 87 0.84 -14.73 0.14
N ARG A 88 2.04 -14.72 0.74
CA ARG A 88 3.30 -15.13 0.07
C ARG A 88 3.66 -16.58 0.36
N GLU A 89 4.18 -17.29 -0.64
CA GLU A 89 4.69 -18.66 -0.48
C GLU A 89 5.70 -18.69 0.68
N ARG A 90 5.58 -19.69 1.57
CA ARG A 90 6.44 -19.85 2.77
C ARG A 90 6.48 -18.65 3.72
N ALA A 91 5.43 -17.81 3.74
CA ALA A 91 5.36 -16.68 4.65
C ALA A 91 5.53 -17.09 6.12
N ALA A 92 4.84 -18.16 6.55
CA ALA A 92 4.97 -18.73 7.89
C ALA A 92 6.42 -19.18 8.19
N GLU A 93 7.04 -19.96 7.31
CA GLU A 93 8.43 -20.44 7.49
C GLU A 93 9.44 -19.29 7.61
N LYS A 94 9.28 -18.23 6.79
CA LYS A 94 10.11 -17.03 6.87
C LYS A 94 9.97 -16.34 8.24
N ILE A 95 8.76 -16.27 8.78
CA ILE A 95 8.51 -15.69 10.11
C ILE A 95 9.18 -16.51 11.19
N TYR A 96 9.03 -17.83 11.19
CA TYR A 96 9.68 -18.68 12.20
C TYR A 96 11.21 -18.59 12.15
N SER A 97 11.78 -18.46 10.95
CA SER A 97 13.22 -18.25 10.78
C SER A 97 13.68 -16.92 11.40
N GLU A 98 12.91 -15.84 11.19
CA GLU A 98 13.21 -14.52 11.76
C GLU A 98 13.00 -14.48 13.28
N LEU A 99 11.94 -15.13 13.77
CA LEU A 99 11.68 -15.28 15.20
C LEU A 99 12.82 -16.00 15.92
N GLY A 100 13.45 -16.99 15.28
CA GLY A 100 14.65 -17.66 15.82
C GLY A 100 15.80 -16.69 16.07
N LYS A 101 16.10 -15.82 15.10
CA LYS A 101 17.16 -14.80 15.22
C LYS A 101 16.86 -13.77 16.32
N ILE A 102 15.60 -13.34 16.40
CA ILE A 102 15.19 -12.34 17.39
C ILE A 102 15.20 -12.92 18.81
N ARG A 103 14.90 -14.21 18.96
CA ARG A 103 15.08 -14.91 20.24
C ARG A 103 16.53 -14.83 20.71
N GLU A 104 17.49 -15.17 19.86
CA GLU A 104 18.92 -15.12 20.21
C GLU A 104 19.35 -13.70 20.59
N MET A 105 18.88 -12.68 19.85
CA MET A 105 19.10 -11.28 20.20
C MET A 105 18.48 -10.91 21.57
N LYS A 106 17.23 -11.32 21.82
CA LYS A 106 16.51 -11.07 23.08
C LYS A 106 17.24 -11.72 24.27
N GLU A 107 17.78 -12.92 24.10
CA GLU A 107 18.61 -13.60 25.09
C GLU A 107 19.94 -12.88 25.33
N ALA A 108 20.59 -12.38 24.27
CA ALA A 108 21.86 -11.68 24.35
C ALA A 108 21.75 -10.24 24.89
N ALA A 109 20.60 -9.58 24.73
CA ALA A 109 20.40 -8.18 25.08
C ALA A 109 20.55 -7.87 26.57
N GLY A 110 20.37 -8.88 27.46
CA GLY A 110 20.48 -8.72 28.91
C GLY A 110 19.45 -7.76 29.52
N ARG A 111 18.43 -7.34 28.76
CA ARG A 111 17.33 -6.45 29.18
C ARG A 111 15.98 -6.99 28.68
N PRO A 112 14.85 -6.65 29.32
CA PRO A 112 13.53 -7.06 28.84
C PRO A 112 13.23 -6.48 27.45
N VAL A 113 13.00 -7.37 26.48
CA VAL A 113 12.54 -7.00 25.13
C VAL A 113 11.20 -7.69 24.87
N THR A 114 10.18 -6.92 24.51
CA THR A 114 8.87 -7.47 24.12
C THR A 114 8.90 -7.83 22.63
N LEU A 115 8.48 -9.04 22.27
CA LEU A 115 8.36 -9.53 20.90
C LEU A 115 6.90 -9.76 20.55
N ALA A 116 6.40 -8.99 19.59
CA ALA A 116 5.06 -9.10 19.07
C ALA A 116 5.05 -9.61 17.62
N VAL A 117 4.08 -10.46 17.29
CA VAL A 117 3.76 -10.85 15.91
C VAL A 117 2.39 -10.29 15.57
N ALA A 118 2.32 -9.49 14.51
CA ALA A 118 1.11 -8.81 14.06
C ALA A 118 0.74 -9.22 12.63
N GLY A 119 -0.48 -8.91 12.20
CA GLY A 119 -0.91 -9.02 10.80
C GLY A 119 -1.57 -10.36 10.43
N CYS A 120 -1.63 -10.68 9.14
CA CYS A 120 -2.48 -11.79 8.67
C CYS A 120 -1.99 -13.18 9.09
N VAL A 121 -0.67 -13.40 9.27
CA VAL A 121 -0.19 -14.70 9.80
C VAL A 121 -0.49 -14.81 11.29
N ALA A 122 -0.35 -13.71 12.04
CA ALA A 122 -0.80 -13.63 13.43
C ALA A 122 -2.28 -14.02 13.57
N GLN A 123 -3.13 -13.51 12.67
CA GLN A 123 -4.55 -13.86 12.63
C GLN A 123 -4.81 -15.33 12.31
N ALA A 124 -4.06 -15.91 11.38
CA ALA A 124 -4.27 -17.27 10.91
C ALA A 124 -3.77 -18.33 11.92
N GLU A 125 -2.58 -18.12 12.50
CA GLU A 125 -1.94 -19.09 13.38
C GLU A 125 -2.22 -18.83 14.88
N GLY A 126 -2.49 -17.59 15.26
CA GLY A 126 -2.90 -17.20 16.61
C GLY A 126 -1.99 -17.78 17.70
N ALA A 127 -2.60 -18.55 18.63
CA ALA A 127 -1.90 -19.17 19.75
C ALA A 127 -0.82 -20.20 19.34
N GLU A 128 -0.89 -20.76 18.12
CA GLU A 128 0.12 -21.71 17.64
C GLU A 128 1.51 -21.06 17.50
N ILE A 129 1.56 -19.76 17.20
CA ILE A 129 2.83 -19.00 17.14
C ILE A 129 3.56 -19.06 18.48
N ILE A 130 2.85 -18.79 19.58
CA ILE A 130 3.42 -18.80 20.94
C ILE A 130 3.80 -20.22 21.34
N ARG A 131 2.97 -21.21 20.98
CA ARG A 131 3.26 -22.63 21.27
C ARG A 131 4.56 -23.09 20.60
N ARG A 132 4.79 -22.70 19.35
CA ARG A 132 5.98 -23.07 18.57
C ARG A 132 7.19 -22.20 18.88
N GLN A 133 6.99 -20.94 19.23
CA GLN A 133 8.04 -20.01 19.61
C GLN A 133 7.67 -19.27 20.90
N ARG A 134 8.15 -19.80 22.03
CA ARG A 134 7.89 -19.25 23.37
C ARG A 134 8.50 -17.87 23.61
N ALA A 135 9.43 -17.43 22.76
CA ALA A 135 10.01 -16.09 22.84
C ALA A 135 9.01 -14.97 22.48
N VAL A 136 7.91 -15.30 21.80
CA VAL A 136 6.85 -14.35 21.42
C VAL A 136 5.97 -14.06 22.62
N ASP A 137 5.85 -12.77 22.96
CA ASP A 137 5.07 -12.30 24.11
C ASP A 137 3.65 -11.87 23.73
N LEU A 138 3.44 -11.49 22.48
CA LEU A 138 2.18 -10.94 21.97
C LEU A 138 1.89 -11.38 20.53
N VAL A 139 0.67 -11.81 20.25
CA VAL A 139 0.15 -12.06 18.90
C VAL A 139 -1.10 -11.20 18.69
N VAL A 140 -1.15 -10.40 17.63
CA VAL A 140 -2.26 -9.47 17.36
C VAL A 140 -2.73 -9.52 15.90
N GLY A 141 -4.03 -9.67 15.71
CA GLY A 141 -4.67 -9.63 14.40
C GLY A 141 -4.62 -8.25 13.72
N PRO A 142 -4.78 -8.18 12.39
CA PRO A 142 -4.74 -6.91 11.65
C PRO A 142 -5.90 -5.97 12.00
N GLN A 143 -6.96 -6.46 12.64
CA GLN A 143 -8.11 -5.68 13.08
C GLN A 143 -7.97 -5.11 14.50
N SER A 144 -6.94 -5.53 15.24
CA SER A 144 -6.86 -5.29 16.69
C SER A 144 -5.68 -4.41 17.10
N TYR A 145 -4.88 -3.89 16.16
CA TYR A 145 -3.64 -3.19 16.51
C TYR A 145 -3.84 -1.85 17.24
N HIS A 146 -5.03 -1.26 17.20
CA HIS A 146 -5.35 -0.08 18.02
C HIS A 146 -5.26 -0.37 19.53
N ARG A 147 -5.39 -1.64 19.92
CA ARG A 147 -5.26 -2.12 21.32
C ARG A 147 -3.81 -2.40 21.72
N LEU A 148 -2.84 -2.22 20.82
CA LEU A 148 -1.41 -2.48 21.09
C LEU A 148 -0.89 -1.86 22.40
N PRO A 149 -1.21 -0.61 22.76
CA PRO A 149 -0.78 -0.04 24.04
C PRO A 149 -1.14 -0.91 25.25
N ASP A 150 -2.40 -1.36 25.33
CA ASP A 150 -2.87 -2.23 26.40
C ASP A 150 -2.25 -3.63 26.33
N LEU A 151 -2.25 -4.23 25.13
CA LEU A 151 -1.72 -5.57 24.88
C LEU A 151 -0.23 -5.67 25.24
N VAL A 152 0.55 -4.64 24.95
CA VAL A 152 1.98 -4.57 25.31
C VAL A 152 2.17 -4.47 26.83
N ARG A 153 1.35 -3.67 27.54
CA ARG A 153 1.39 -3.61 29.01
C ARG A 153 1.09 -4.98 29.64
N ARG A 154 0.06 -5.67 29.15
CA ARG A 154 -0.30 -7.03 29.58
C ARG A 154 0.79 -8.05 29.27
N ALA A 155 1.37 -7.99 28.07
CA ALA A 155 2.47 -8.87 27.66
C ALA A 155 3.71 -8.68 28.54
N ARG A 156 4.02 -7.44 28.97
CA ARG A 156 5.10 -7.17 29.93
C ARG A 156 4.82 -7.69 31.34
N ALA A 157 3.55 -7.78 31.74
CA ALA A 157 3.17 -8.23 33.08
C ALA A 157 3.11 -9.77 33.21
N GLY A 158 2.81 -10.50 32.13
CA GLY A 158 2.62 -11.96 32.21
C GLY A 158 2.92 -12.77 30.95
N GLY A 159 3.33 -12.14 29.84
CA GLY A 159 3.59 -12.79 28.55
C GLY A 159 2.38 -13.49 27.92
N GLY A 160 2.58 -14.05 26.72
CA GLY A 160 1.63 -15.00 26.12
C GLY A 160 0.28 -14.43 25.67
N VAL A 161 0.18 -13.14 25.37
CA VAL A 161 -1.09 -12.49 24.99
C VAL A 161 -1.44 -12.80 23.54
N VAL A 162 -2.68 -13.21 23.29
CA VAL A 162 -3.22 -13.42 21.93
C VAL A 162 -4.50 -12.61 21.78
N ASP A 163 -4.56 -11.76 20.75
CA ASP A 163 -5.74 -11.00 20.37
C ASP A 163 -5.97 -11.09 18.86
N THR A 164 -6.73 -12.10 18.46
CA THR A 164 -7.08 -12.40 17.06
C THR A 164 -8.59 -12.39 16.85
N ASP A 165 -9.35 -11.79 17.76
CA ASP A 165 -10.79 -11.66 17.56
C ASP A 165 -11.08 -10.53 16.56
N PHE A 166 -12.21 -10.63 15.84
CA PHE A 166 -12.72 -9.56 15.01
C PHE A 166 -13.68 -8.70 15.83
N PRO A 167 -13.24 -7.54 16.36
CA PRO A 167 -14.12 -6.67 17.12
C PRO A 167 -15.23 -6.10 16.24
N LEU A 168 -16.40 -5.85 16.84
CA LEU A 168 -17.50 -5.14 16.18
C LEU A 168 -17.20 -3.64 16.02
N GLU A 169 -16.46 -3.08 16.98
CA GLU A 169 -16.00 -1.69 16.95
C GLU A 169 -14.88 -1.53 15.91
N SER A 170 -14.96 -0.44 15.14
CA SER A 170 -13.94 -0.16 14.13
C SER A 170 -12.67 0.36 14.79
N LYS A 171 -11.53 -0.26 14.48
CA LYS A 171 -10.23 0.24 14.95
C LYS A 171 -10.00 1.70 14.56
N PHE A 172 -10.53 2.15 13.43
CA PHE A 172 -10.33 3.51 12.91
C PHE A 172 -10.91 4.58 13.83
N ASP A 173 -11.91 4.25 14.65
CA ASP A 173 -12.52 5.16 15.61
C ASP A 173 -11.56 5.48 16.79
N HIS A 174 -10.53 4.65 16.98
CA HIS A 174 -9.55 4.76 18.04
C HIS A 174 -8.15 5.20 17.55
N LEU A 175 -7.95 5.33 16.23
CA LEU A 175 -6.66 5.74 15.68
C LEU A 175 -6.52 7.25 15.70
N ALA A 176 -5.57 7.74 16.50
CA ALA A 176 -5.17 9.13 16.44
C ALA A 176 -4.58 9.50 15.07
N ALA A 177 -4.78 10.76 14.67
CA ALA A 177 -4.10 11.31 13.51
C ALA A 177 -2.57 11.30 13.72
N PRO A 178 -1.78 10.99 12.68
CA PRO A 178 -0.33 11.04 12.79
C PRO A 178 0.12 12.49 13.02
N SER A 179 1.20 12.68 13.77
CA SER A 179 1.76 14.02 13.95
C SER A 179 2.35 14.54 12.65
N ARG A 180 2.26 15.86 12.42
CA ARG A 180 2.80 16.53 11.23
C ARG A 180 4.25 16.13 10.93
N ALA A 181 5.10 16.11 11.94
CA ALA A 181 6.52 15.74 11.81
C ALA A 181 6.71 14.28 11.32
N ARG A 182 5.90 13.34 11.82
CA ARG A 182 5.97 11.94 11.37
C ARG A 182 5.48 11.77 9.94
N THR A 183 4.39 12.45 9.59
CA THR A 183 3.90 12.46 8.21
C THR A 183 4.95 13.00 7.24
N GLN A 184 5.59 14.13 7.58
CA GLN A 184 6.67 14.72 6.78
C GLN A 184 7.87 13.77 6.61
N ALA A 185 8.26 13.08 7.68
CA ALA A 185 9.35 12.11 7.62
C ALA A 185 9.04 10.91 6.69
N ARG A 186 7.77 10.52 6.56
CA ARG A 186 7.32 9.43 5.67
C ARG A 186 7.31 9.82 4.18
N GLY A 187 7.34 11.11 3.88
CA GLY A 187 7.45 11.64 2.52
C GLY A 187 6.14 12.19 1.95
N VAL A 188 6.08 12.30 0.62
CA VAL A 188 5.03 13.06 -0.10
C VAL A 188 3.91 12.19 -0.65
N SER A 189 3.99 10.88 -0.49
CA SER A 189 2.96 9.91 -0.87
C SER A 189 2.51 9.14 0.37
N ALA A 190 1.20 8.92 0.51
CA ALA A 190 0.63 8.19 1.63
C ALA A 190 -0.36 7.11 1.19
N PHE A 191 -0.45 6.05 2.00
CA PHE A 191 -1.51 5.06 1.91
C PHE A 191 -2.67 5.45 2.83
N VAL A 192 -3.90 5.27 2.37
CA VAL A 192 -5.11 5.48 3.16
C VAL A 192 -6.04 4.30 2.96
N THR A 193 -6.22 3.48 3.99
CA THR A 193 -7.17 2.36 3.95
C THR A 193 -8.58 2.91 3.98
N VAL A 194 -9.40 2.64 2.96
CA VAL A 194 -10.81 3.08 2.88
C VAL A 194 -11.78 1.94 3.15
N GLN A 195 -11.31 0.70 3.03
CA GLN A 195 -12.11 -0.51 3.16
C GLN A 195 -11.25 -1.64 3.74
N GLU A 196 -11.87 -2.54 4.49
CA GLU A 196 -11.25 -3.75 5.01
C GLU A 196 -12.12 -4.97 4.77
N GLY A 197 -11.51 -6.16 4.80
CA GLY A 197 -12.21 -7.40 4.51
C GLY A 197 -12.60 -7.53 3.03
N CYS A 198 -13.13 -8.69 2.66
CA CYS A 198 -13.53 -8.96 1.28
C CYS A 198 -14.51 -10.12 1.22
N ASP A 199 -15.65 -9.91 0.55
CA ASP A 199 -16.75 -10.89 0.47
C ASP A 199 -16.76 -11.67 -0.86
N LYS A 200 -15.65 -11.64 -1.62
CA LYS A 200 -15.57 -12.36 -2.90
C LYS A 200 -15.36 -13.86 -2.75
N PHE A 201 -14.77 -14.31 -1.64
CA PHE A 201 -14.47 -15.72 -1.36
C PHE A 201 -13.82 -16.45 -2.56
N CYS A 202 -12.85 -15.80 -3.21
CA CYS A 202 -12.09 -16.48 -4.27
C CYS A 202 -11.40 -17.71 -3.67
N SER A 203 -11.46 -18.86 -4.35
CA SER A 203 -11.10 -20.16 -3.76
C SER A 203 -9.63 -20.26 -3.34
N PHE A 204 -8.75 -19.43 -3.88
CA PHE A 204 -7.32 -19.35 -3.50
C PHE A 204 -7.02 -18.34 -2.38
N CYS A 205 -7.99 -17.51 -1.97
CA CYS A 205 -7.75 -16.32 -1.17
C CYS A 205 -8.08 -16.53 0.31
N VAL A 206 -7.12 -16.23 1.18
CA VAL A 206 -7.26 -16.36 2.64
C VAL A 206 -7.85 -15.11 3.31
N VAL A 207 -8.02 -14.02 2.56
CA VAL A 207 -8.42 -12.72 3.08
C VAL A 207 -9.73 -12.76 3.88
N PRO A 208 -10.81 -13.41 3.43
CA PRO A 208 -12.07 -13.43 4.18
C PRO A 208 -11.90 -13.98 5.61
N TYR A 209 -10.97 -14.92 5.78
CA TYR A 209 -10.69 -15.57 7.06
C TYR A 209 -9.69 -14.80 7.94
N THR A 210 -8.89 -13.90 7.35
CA THR A 210 -7.80 -13.20 8.05
C THR A 210 -8.00 -11.71 8.19
N ARG A 211 -9.00 -11.12 7.53
CA ARG A 211 -9.37 -9.71 7.67
C ARG A 211 -10.86 -9.45 7.86
N GLY A 212 -11.67 -10.52 7.90
CA GLY A 212 -13.09 -10.46 8.18
C GLY A 212 -13.93 -10.07 6.96
N ALA A 213 -15.20 -9.79 7.25
CA ALA A 213 -16.19 -9.35 6.27
C ALA A 213 -15.86 -7.98 5.69
N GLU A 214 -16.31 -7.74 4.46
CA GLU A 214 -16.13 -6.46 3.80
C GLU A 214 -16.81 -5.32 4.57
N THR A 215 -16.04 -4.28 4.90
CA THR A 215 -16.53 -3.08 5.59
C THR A 215 -15.85 -1.85 5.04
N SER A 216 -16.64 -0.82 4.75
CA SER A 216 -16.15 0.47 4.24
C SER A 216 -16.12 1.51 5.36
N ARG A 217 -15.06 2.33 5.40
CA ARG A 217 -15.00 3.46 6.34
C ARG A 217 -16.01 4.53 5.95
N PRO A 218 -16.51 5.33 6.92
CA PRO A 218 -17.30 6.52 6.62
C PRO A 218 -16.49 7.50 5.74
N PRO A 219 -17.09 8.10 4.70
CA PRO A 219 -16.39 8.98 3.77
C PRO A 219 -15.79 10.21 4.46
N GLU A 220 -16.45 10.78 5.47
CA GLU A 220 -15.96 11.94 6.22
C GLU A 220 -14.68 11.63 6.99
N ALA A 221 -14.57 10.42 7.57
CA ALA A 221 -13.36 9.99 8.26
C ALA A 221 -12.18 9.84 7.30
N VAL A 222 -12.43 9.33 6.09
CA VAL A 222 -11.41 9.25 5.03
C VAL A 222 -11.00 10.64 4.55
N LEU A 223 -11.96 11.54 4.33
CA LEU A 223 -11.70 12.91 3.91
C LEU A 223 -10.87 13.67 4.96
N ALA A 224 -11.24 13.57 6.24
CA ALA A 224 -10.50 14.21 7.34
C ALA A 224 -9.06 13.71 7.46
N GLU A 225 -8.84 12.40 7.29
CA GLU A 225 -7.50 11.83 7.27
C GLU A 225 -6.68 12.37 6.09
N VAL A 226 -7.26 12.42 4.88
CA VAL A 226 -6.55 12.93 3.70
C VAL A 226 -6.23 14.41 3.84
N VAL A 227 -7.15 15.24 4.34
CA VAL A 227 -6.88 16.66 4.62
C VAL A 227 -5.70 16.80 5.57
N THR A 228 -5.67 16.05 6.67
CA THR A 228 -4.56 16.08 7.63
C THR A 228 -3.22 15.69 6.99
N LEU A 229 -3.22 14.69 6.11
CA LEU A 229 -2.03 14.26 5.37
C LEU A 229 -1.55 15.35 4.40
N VAL A 230 -2.47 15.97 3.66
CA VAL A 230 -2.17 17.03 2.68
C VAL A 230 -1.64 18.28 3.39
N ASP A 231 -2.24 18.68 4.50
CA ASP A 231 -1.77 19.79 5.33
C ASP A 231 -0.34 19.58 5.81
N ALA A 232 0.06 18.33 6.05
CA ALA A 232 1.42 17.96 6.42
C ALA A 232 2.40 17.84 5.24
N GLY A 233 1.95 18.01 3.99
CA GLY A 233 2.80 18.04 2.79
C GLY A 233 2.65 16.83 1.85
N VAL A 234 1.71 15.92 2.12
CA VAL A 234 1.40 14.82 1.21
C VAL A 234 0.75 15.36 -0.07
N ARG A 235 1.24 14.91 -1.23
CA ARG A 235 0.77 15.31 -2.57
C ARG A 235 0.04 14.19 -3.30
N GLU A 236 0.26 12.93 -2.90
CA GLU A 236 -0.36 11.76 -3.51
C GLU A 236 -0.92 10.82 -2.45
N VAL A 237 -2.16 10.38 -2.64
CA VAL A 237 -2.77 9.33 -1.80
C VAL A 237 -3.10 8.09 -2.64
N THR A 238 -2.80 6.93 -2.09
CA THR A 238 -3.25 5.65 -2.63
C THR A 238 -4.28 5.04 -1.68
N LEU A 239 -5.53 4.97 -2.14
CA LEU A 239 -6.63 4.35 -1.43
C LEU A 239 -6.45 2.83 -1.42
N LEU A 240 -6.51 2.23 -0.24
CA LEU A 240 -6.33 0.80 -0.03
C LEU A 240 -7.63 0.13 0.38
N GLY A 241 -7.83 -1.08 -0.13
CA GLY A 241 -8.86 -2.02 0.27
C GLY A 241 -8.34 -3.44 0.09
N GLN A 242 -9.18 -4.47 0.28
CA GLN A 242 -8.89 -5.81 -0.26
C GLN A 242 -9.61 -6.01 -1.59
N ASN A 243 -10.71 -5.27 -1.76
CA ASN A 243 -11.46 -5.09 -2.97
C ASN A 243 -11.90 -3.62 -3.07
N VAL A 244 -10.94 -2.71 -3.25
CA VAL A 244 -11.13 -1.26 -3.01
C VAL A 244 -12.27 -0.63 -3.82
N ASN A 245 -12.56 -1.15 -5.01
CA ASN A 245 -13.62 -0.62 -5.87
C ASN A 245 -15.02 -1.13 -5.52
N ALA A 246 -15.14 -2.00 -4.51
CA ALA A 246 -16.42 -2.28 -3.86
C ALA A 246 -16.73 -1.31 -2.70
N TYR A 247 -15.95 -0.24 -2.50
CA TYR A 247 -16.19 0.74 -1.45
C TYR A 247 -17.64 1.26 -1.51
N HIS A 248 -18.33 1.10 -0.37
CA HIS A 248 -19.72 1.45 -0.14
C HIS A 248 -19.87 2.14 1.23
N GLY A 249 -19.11 3.23 1.43
CA GLY A 249 -19.18 3.99 2.68
C GLY A 249 -20.54 4.67 2.86
N VAL A 250 -20.95 4.89 4.11
CA VAL A 250 -22.20 5.57 4.45
C VAL A 250 -21.85 6.85 5.20
N ASP A 251 -22.41 7.98 4.76
CA ASP A 251 -22.18 9.28 5.39
C ASP A 251 -23.05 9.46 6.65
N ALA A 252 -22.84 10.55 7.39
CA ALA A 252 -23.57 10.82 8.63
C ALA A 252 -25.10 10.97 8.43
N ALA A 253 -25.55 11.24 7.21
CA ALA A 253 -26.97 11.32 6.85
C ALA A 253 -27.55 9.96 6.40
N GLY A 254 -26.74 8.89 6.40
CA GLY A 254 -27.15 7.57 5.97
C GLY A 254 -27.09 7.36 4.46
N ALA A 255 -26.54 8.30 3.68
CA ALA A 255 -26.44 8.16 2.24
C ALA A 255 -25.18 7.37 1.83
N GLY A 256 -25.36 6.45 0.88
CA GLY A 256 -24.27 5.63 0.34
C GLY A 256 -23.34 6.40 -0.59
N TRP A 257 -22.05 6.08 -0.52
CA TRP A 257 -20.98 6.63 -1.35
C TRP A 257 -20.21 5.49 -2.02
N THR A 258 -20.03 5.63 -3.33
CA THR A 258 -19.14 4.76 -4.12
C THR A 258 -17.71 5.27 -4.11
N LEU A 259 -16.76 4.42 -4.53
CA LEU A 259 -15.37 4.85 -4.70
C LEU A 259 -15.24 6.05 -5.66
N ALA A 260 -16.07 6.08 -6.71
CA ALA A 260 -16.08 7.17 -7.68
C ALA A 260 -16.45 8.51 -7.01
N ARG A 261 -17.52 8.51 -6.19
CA ARG A 261 -17.93 9.71 -5.44
C ARG A 261 -16.87 10.13 -4.43
N LEU A 262 -16.26 9.18 -3.73
CA LEU A 262 -15.15 9.47 -2.82
C LEU A 262 -13.98 10.12 -3.56
N ALA A 263 -13.56 9.58 -4.71
CA ALA A 263 -12.49 10.15 -5.53
C ALA A 263 -12.82 11.57 -6.03
N GLN A 264 -14.06 11.85 -6.44
CA GLN A 264 -14.50 13.19 -6.83
C GLN A 264 -14.34 14.20 -5.69
N ARG A 265 -14.65 13.80 -4.45
CA ARG A 265 -14.53 14.68 -3.28
C ARG A 265 -13.09 14.86 -2.82
N LEU A 266 -12.26 13.82 -2.96
CA LEU A 266 -10.82 13.93 -2.72
C LEU A 266 -10.14 14.85 -3.75
N ALA A 267 -10.55 14.79 -5.01
CA ALA A 267 -9.92 15.53 -6.11
C ALA A 267 -10.00 17.06 -5.97
N VAL A 268 -10.94 17.56 -5.16
CA VAL A 268 -11.10 19.00 -4.90
C VAL A 268 -10.38 19.48 -3.63
N ILE A 269 -9.68 18.60 -2.92
CA ILE A 269 -8.86 18.98 -1.75
C ILE A 269 -7.66 19.79 -2.23
N PRO A 270 -7.52 21.07 -1.82
CA PRO A 270 -6.39 21.90 -2.23
C PRO A 270 -5.05 21.26 -1.81
N GLY A 271 -4.10 21.19 -2.73
CA GLY A 271 -2.77 20.61 -2.50
C GLY A 271 -2.65 19.12 -2.84
N LEU A 272 -3.76 18.37 -2.86
CA LEU A 272 -3.74 16.97 -3.31
C LEU A 272 -3.58 16.91 -4.83
N ALA A 273 -2.44 16.42 -5.31
CA ALA A 273 -2.13 16.38 -6.73
C ALA A 273 -2.57 15.06 -7.39
N ARG A 274 -2.53 13.95 -6.66
CA ARG A 274 -2.74 12.61 -7.22
C ARG A 274 -3.55 11.71 -6.30
N ILE A 275 -4.48 10.98 -6.90
CA ILE A 275 -5.26 9.91 -6.29
C ILE A 275 -4.97 8.63 -7.06
N ARG A 276 -4.74 7.56 -6.31
CA ARG A 276 -4.64 6.19 -6.81
C ARG A 276 -5.50 5.29 -5.96
N TYR A 277 -5.77 4.12 -6.49
CA TYR A 277 -6.30 3.00 -5.72
C TYR A 277 -5.69 1.71 -6.26
N THR A 278 -5.69 0.66 -5.44
CA THR A 278 -5.18 -0.65 -5.82
C THR A 278 -6.00 -1.75 -5.17
N THR A 279 -5.84 -3.00 -5.63
CA THR A 279 -6.63 -4.19 -5.26
C THR A 279 -8.09 -4.10 -5.70
N SER A 280 -8.30 -4.01 -7.01
CA SER A 280 -9.65 -3.96 -7.59
C SER A 280 -10.13 -5.33 -8.07
N HIS A 281 -11.46 -5.48 -8.17
CA HIS A 281 -12.09 -6.64 -8.79
C HIS A 281 -12.83 -6.22 -10.08
N PRO A 282 -12.68 -6.94 -11.20
CA PRO A 282 -13.36 -6.63 -12.47
C PRO A 282 -14.88 -6.41 -12.31
N ASN A 283 -15.55 -7.27 -11.54
CA ASN A 283 -17.00 -7.17 -11.34
C ASN A 283 -17.47 -5.90 -10.61
N ASP A 284 -16.61 -5.22 -9.86
CA ASP A 284 -16.98 -4.00 -9.12
C ASP A 284 -16.46 -2.75 -9.83
N MET A 285 -16.08 -2.87 -11.11
CA MET A 285 -15.64 -1.75 -11.92
C MET A 285 -16.85 -1.05 -12.54
N GLU A 286 -17.59 -0.32 -11.72
CA GLU A 286 -18.83 0.34 -12.13
C GLU A 286 -18.62 1.45 -13.17
N PRO A 287 -19.62 1.74 -14.02
CA PRO A 287 -19.54 2.81 -15.02
C PRO A 287 -19.17 4.18 -14.43
N ALA A 288 -19.60 4.47 -13.20
CA ALA A 288 -19.26 5.73 -12.52
C ALA A 288 -17.76 5.85 -12.22
N LEU A 289 -17.09 4.74 -11.89
CA LEU A 289 -15.64 4.74 -11.64
C LEU A 289 -14.86 4.77 -12.96
N VAL A 290 -15.38 4.16 -14.03
CA VAL A 290 -14.83 4.33 -15.39
C VAL A 290 -14.93 5.80 -15.84
N ALA A 291 -16.08 6.44 -15.61
CA ALA A 291 -16.27 7.86 -15.88
C ALA A 291 -15.35 8.75 -15.02
N ALA A 292 -15.11 8.39 -13.76
CA ALA A 292 -14.16 9.11 -12.90
C ALA A 292 -12.74 9.09 -13.48
N HIS A 293 -12.31 7.99 -14.12
CA HIS A 293 -11.02 7.97 -14.84
C HIS A 293 -11.01 8.95 -16.02
N ARG A 294 -12.11 9.13 -16.74
CA ARG A 294 -12.20 10.15 -17.81
C ARG A 294 -12.17 11.57 -17.25
N ASP A 295 -12.92 11.82 -16.19
CA ASP A 295 -13.26 13.19 -15.75
C ASP A 295 -12.28 13.77 -14.72
N LEU A 296 -11.60 12.94 -13.93
CA LEU A 296 -10.74 13.39 -12.84
C LEU A 296 -9.27 13.34 -13.23
N GLY A 297 -8.69 14.50 -13.55
CA GLY A 297 -7.25 14.61 -13.83
C GLY A 297 -6.35 14.19 -12.66
N ALA A 298 -6.82 14.37 -11.42
CA ALA A 298 -6.12 13.90 -10.21
C ALA A 298 -6.13 12.37 -10.08
N LEU A 299 -7.11 11.67 -10.67
CA LEU A 299 -7.13 10.21 -10.68
C LEU A 299 -6.15 9.71 -11.73
N MET A 300 -5.11 9.03 -11.28
CA MET A 300 -3.98 8.70 -12.15
C MET A 300 -4.33 7.61 -13.18
N PRO A 301 -3.80 7.69 -14.42
CA PRO A 301 -4.06 6.78 -15.53
C PRO A 301 -3.37 5.41 -15.36
N PHE A 302 -3.41 4.84 -14.16
CA PHE A 302 -2.86 3.53 -13.86
C PHE A 302 -3.87 2.74 -13.04
N LEU A 303 -4.39 1.67 -13.65
CA LEU A 303 -5.41 0.83 -13.04
C LEU A 303 -4.86 -0.58 -12.84
N HIS A 304 -4.82 -1.02 -11.59
CA HIS A 304 -4.54 -2.40 -11.23
C HIS A 304 -5.84 -3.19 -11.14
N LEU A 305 -6.09 -4.05 -12.15
CA LEU A 305 -7.32 -4.83 -12.34
C LEU A 305 -7.01 -6.33 -12.50
N PRO A 306 -6.72 -7.05 -11.40
CA PRO A 306 -6.44 -8.49 -11.40
C PRO A 306 -7.50 -9.36 -12.10
N VAL A 307 -7.07 -10.11 -13.12
CA VAL A 307 -7.88 -11.17 -13.75
C VAL A 307 -7.56 -12.56 -13.20
N GLN A 308 -6.33 -12.78 -12.71
CA GLN A 308 -5.80 -14.05 -12.19
C GLN A 308 -5.50 -15.14 -13.23
N SER A 309 -6.39 -15.36 -14.20
CA SER A 309 -6.21 -16.31 -15.31
C SER A 309 -6.91 -15.83 -16.58
N GLY A 310 -6.52 -16.34 -17.76
CA GLY A 310 -7.28 -16.14 -18.99
C GLY A 310 -8.15 -17.33 -19.41
N SER A 311 -8.17 -18.42 -18.64
CA SER A 311 -9.08 -19.54 -18.88
C SER A 311 -10.36 -19.40 -18.07
N ASP A 312 -11.50 -19.41 -18.76
CA ASP A 312 -12.82 -19.34 -18.13
C ASP A 312 -13.06 -20.50 -17.14
N ARG A 313 -12.53 -21.68 -17.45
CA ARG A 313 -12.63 -22.85 -16.57
C ARG A 313 -11.86 -22.63 -15.27
N ILE A 314 -10.66 -22.05 -15.35
CA ILE A 314 -9.84 -21.73 -14.17
C ILE A 314 -10.44 -20.54 -13.41
N LEU A 315 -10.92 -19.50 -14.09
CA LEU A 315 -11.62 -18.38 -13.48
C LEU A 315 -12.86 -18.85 -12.70
N HIS A 316 -13.62 -19.80 -13.26
CA HIS A 316 -14.75 -20.42 -12.57
C HIS A 316 -14.29 -21.20 -11.32
N ALA A 317 -13.26 -22.04 -11.43
CA ALA A 317 -12.71 -22.78 -10.30
C ALA A 317 -12.09 -21.87 -9.22
N MET A 318 -11.61 -20.69 -9.62
CA MET A 318 -11.14 -19.62 -8.73
C MET A 318 -12.27 -18.83 -8.05
N ASN A 319 -13.54 -19.07 -8.42
CA ASN A 319 -14.72 -18.29 -8.01
C ASN A 319 -14.57 -16.79 -8.33
N ARG A 320 -14.14 -16.46 -9.57
CA ARG A 320 -13.96 -15.06 -10.03
C ARG A 320 -15.25 -14.38 -10.50
N ARG A 321 -16.27 -15.15 -10.87
CA ARG A 321 -17.57 -14.67 -11.33
C ARG A 321 -17.50 -13.71 -12.54
N HIS A 322 -16.48 -13.85 -13.37
CA HIS A 322 -16.36 -13.28 -14.72
C HIS A 322 -15.58 -14.26 -15.59
N ASP A 323 -15.65 -14.06 -16.90
CA ASP A 323 -14.89 -14.77 -17.91
C ASP A 323 -13.94 -13.82 -18.67
N ALA A 324 -13.12 -14.38 -19.56
CA ALA A 324 -12.17 -13.62 -20.35
C ALA A 324 -12.86 -12.61 -21.28
N ALA A 325 -14.03 -12.94 -21.83
CA ALA A 325 -14.76 -12.06 -22.75
C ALA A 325 -15.28 -10.81 -22.05
N ALA A 326 -15.89 -10.96 -20.87
CA ALA A 326 -16.36 -9.87 -20.02
C ALA A 326 -15.18 -8.99 -19.57
N TYR A 327 -14.05 -9.58 -19.19
CA TYR A 327 -12.85 -8.82 -18.83
C TYR A 327 -12.34 -7.98 -20.00
N LEU A 328 -12.28 -8.54 -21.21
CA LEU A 328 -11.83 -7.83 -22.41
C LEU A 328 -12.80 -6.71 -22.83
N ALA A 329 -14.11 -6.92 -22.68
CA ALA A 329 -15.11 -5.88 -22.92
C ALA A 329 -14.92 -4.70 -21.95
N LEU A 330 -14.78 -4.99 -20.66
CA LEU A 330 -14.51 -3.99 -19.62
C LEU A 330 -13.22 -3.21 -19.90
N VAL A 331 -12.14 -3.90 -20.29
CA VAL A 331 -10.89 -3.24 -20.70
C VAL A 331 -11.12 -2.29 -21.89
N GLY A 332 -11.97 -2.68 -22.84
CA GLY A 332 -12.37 -1.84 -23.97
C GLY A 332 -13.08 -0.57 -23.53
N GLU A 333 -14.06 -0.68 -22.62
CA GLU A 333 -14.79 0.46 -22.05
C GLU A 333 -13.86 1.42 -21.31
N ILE A 334 -12.96 0.88 -20.49
CA ILE A 334 -11.97 1.66 -19.73
C ILE A 334 -11.06 2.44 -20.67
N ARG A 335 -10.55 1.81 -21.74
CA ARG A 335 -9.68 2.46 -22.73
C ARG A 335 -10.43 3.48 -23.59
N ALA A 336 -11.71 3.26 -23.86
CA ALA A 336 -12.55 4.23 -24.54
C ALA A 336 -12.76 5.49 -23.69
N ALA A 337 -12.95 5.32 -22.38
CA ALA A 337 -13.10 6.43 -21.43
C ALA A 337 -11.77 7.16 -21.16
N ARG A 338 -10.66 6.42 -21.07
CA ARG A 338 -9.31 6.96 -20.83
C ARG A 338 -8.27 6.30 -21.74
N PRO A 339 -8.00 6.86 -22.94
CA PRO A 339 -7.11 6.24 -23.92
C PRO A 339 -5.66 6.04 -23.48
N ASP A 340 -5.17 6.87 -22.55
CA ASP A 340 -3.80 6.82 -22.05
C ASP A 340 -3.63 5.90 -20.83
N ILE A 341 -4.67 5.16 -20.41
CA ILE A 341 -4.64 4.34 -19.22
C ILE A 341 -3.71 3.13 -19.36
N ALA A 342 -2.82 2.98 -18.39
CA ALA A 342 -1.97 1.81 -18.23
C ALA A 342 -2.67 0.79 -17.33
N LEU A 343 -2.69 -0.47 -17.76
CA LEU A 343 -3.28 -1.57 -16.99
C LEU A 343 -2.21 -2.40 -16.30
N SER A 344 -2.53 -2.81 -15.09
CA SER A 344 -1.80 -3.81 -14.32
C SER A 344 -2.73 -4.92 -13.85
N SER A 345 -2.18 -6.11 -13.64
CA SER A 345 -2.95 -7.29 -13.24
C SER A 345 -2.09 -8.27 -12.44
N ASP A 346 -2.75 -9.21 -11.77
CA ASP A 346 -2.16 -10.37 -11.12
C ASP A 346 -2.48 -11.63 -11.92
N PHE A 347 -1.53 -12.56 -11.96
CA PHE A 347 -1.67 -13.87 -12.58
C PHE A 347 -1.21 -14.97 -11.63
N ILE A 348 -1.97 -16.07 -11.58
CA ILE A 348 -1.65 -17.27 -10.81
C ILE A 348 -1.54 -18.44 -11.78
N VAL A 349 -0.34 -19.00 -11.93
CA VAL A 349 -0.13 -20.20 -12.74
C VAL A 349 -0.15 -21.47 -11.89
N GLY A 350 -0.62 -22.57 -12.48
CA GLY A 350 -0.67 -23.87 -11.83
C GLY A 350 -1.78 -24.01 -10.79
N PHE A 351 -2.87 -23.25 -10.91
CA PHE A 351 -4.04 -23.49 -10.08
C PHE A 351 -4.53 -24.94 -10.23
N PRO A 352 -5.11 -25.58 -9.19
CA PRO A 352 -5.50 -26.99 -9.25
C PRO A 352 -6.38 -27.29 -10.47
N GLY A 353 -5.94 -28.28 -11.25
CA GLY A 353 -6.55 -28.70 -12.49
C GLY A 353 -6.11 -27.93 -13.75
N GLU A 354 -5.23 -26.92 -13.68
CA GLU A 354 -4.77 -26.13 -14.84
C GLU A 354 -4.01 -26.99 -15.87
N THR A 355 -4.54 -27.05 -17.10
CA THR A 355 -3.92 -27.74 -18.23
C THR A 355 -3.09 -26.79 -19.07
N GLU A 356 -2.34 -27.33 -20.04
CA GLU A 356 -1.57 -26.50 -20.97
C GLU A 356 -2.47 -25.59 -21.82
N ARG A 357 -3.67 -26.05 -22.17
CA ARG A 357 -4.63 -25.23 -22.91
C ARG A 357 -5.06 -24.01 -22.12
N ASP A 358 -5.37 -24.18 -20.82
CA ASP A 358 -5.78 -23.07 -19.95
C ASP A 358 -4.64 -22.04 -19.77
N PHE A 359 -3.40 -22.52 -19.72
CA PHE A 359 -2.24 -21.67 -19.65
C PHE A 359 -2.04 -20.88 -20.96
N GLU A 360 -2.22 -21.52 -22.11
CA GLU A 360 -2.20 -20.81 -23.41
C GLU A 360 -3.32 -19.79 -23.55
N ASP A 361 -4.53 -20.07 -23.05
CA ASP A 361 -5.63 -19.09 -23.00
C ASP A 361 -5.24 -17.88 -22.11
N THR A 362 -4.49 -18.11 -21.02
CA THR A 362 -3.90 -17.05 -20.19
C THR A 362 -2.89 -16.20 -20.97
N LEU A 363 -1.97 -16.83 -21.70
CA LEU A 363 -1.02 -16.10 -22.56
C LEU A 363 -1.75 -15.32 -23.67
N ALA A 364 -2.82 -15.87 -24.24
CA ALA A 364 -3.62 -15.21 -25.26
C ALA A 364 -4.30 -13.94 -24.72
N LEU A 365 -4.88 -13.99 -23.51
CA LEU A 365 -5.45 -12.82 -22.85
C LEU A 365 -4.38 -11.76 -22.58
N VAL A 366 -3.21 -12.16 -22.07
CA VAL A 366 -2.08 -11.25 -21.83
C VAL A 366 -1.67 -10.54 -23.11
N ARG A 367 -1.49 -11.26 -24.23
CA ARG A 367 -1.15 -10.69 -25.54
C ARG A 367 -2.21 -9.69 -26.02
N ARG A 368 -3.49 -10.01 -25.84
CA ARG A 368 -4.61 -9.17 -26.31
C ARG A 368 -4.76 -7.88 -25.50
N VAL A 369 -4.54 -7.94 -24.19
CA VAL A 369 -4.66 -6.76 -23.34
C VAL A 369 -3.43 -5.87 -23.47
N GLY A 370 -2.22 -6.41 -23.31
CA GLY A 370 -1.00 -5.61 -23.20
C GLY A 370 -0.92 -4.86 -21.87
N PHE A 371 -0.23 -5.43 -20.89
CA PHE A 371 -0.11 -4.87 -19.55
C PHE A 371 1.18 -4.05 -19.39
N ALA A 372 1.10 -2.92 -18.69
CA ALA A 372 2.23 -2.03 -18.42
C ALA A 372 3.07 -2.51 -17.22
N SER A 373 2.44 -3.19 -16.27
CA SER A 373 3.06 -3.76 -15.08
C SER A 373 2.21 -4.93 -14.61
N THR A 374 2.80 -5.97 -14.06
CA THR A 374 2.04 -7.14 -13.60
C THR A 374 2.72 -7.82 -12.44
N PHE A 375 1.96 -8.57 -11.67
CA PHE A 375 2.50 -9.56 -10.73
C PHE A 375 2.08 -10.96 -11.18
N SER A 376 3.00 -11.91 -11.10
CA SER A 376 2.77 -13.28 -11.54
C SER A 376 3.34 -14.23 -10.51
N PHE A 377 2.54 -15.20 -10.08
CA PHE A 377 2.89 -16.13 -9.01
C PHE A 377 2.55 -17.56 -9.40
N LYS A 378 3.28 -18.52 -8.83
CA LYS A 378 2.79 -19.89 -8.78
C LYS A 378 1.65 -19.97 -7.77
N TYR A 379 0.67 -20.82 -8.04
CA TYR A 379 -0.32 -21.16 -7.03
C TYR A 379 0.37 -21.74 -5.79
N SER A 380 -0.02 -21.24 -4.63
CA SER A 380 0.46 -21.70 -3.32
C SER A 380 -0.76 -22.05 -2.49
N PRO A 381 -0.99 -23.33 -2.16
CA PRO A 381 -2.13 -23.73 -1.35
C PRO A 381 -2.04 -23.06 0.01
N ARG A 382 -3.20 -22.58 0.50
CA ARG A 382 -3.34 -21.96 1.81
C ARG A 382 -4.26 -22.82 2.66
N PRO A 383 -3.81 -23.29 3.83
CA PRO A 383 -4.68 -24.02 4.74
C PRO A 383 -5.98 -23.28 4.98
N GLY A 384 -7.11 -23.99 4.89
CA GLY A 384 -8.46 -23.44 5.09
C GLY A 384 -9.08 -22.75 3.86
N THR A 385 -8.38 -22.66 2.73
CA THR A 385 -8.97 -22.13 1.49
C THR A 385 -9.54 -23.26 0.62
N PRO A 386 -10.70 -23.09 -0.05
CA PRO A 386 -11.28 -24.15 -0.87
C PRO A 386 -10.34 -24.69 -1.96
N GLY A 387 -9.49 -23.82 -2.53
CA GLY A 387 -8.52 -24.20 -3.55
C GLY A 387 -7.45 -25.17 -3.02
N ALA A 388 -7.10 -25.11 -1.73
CA ALA A 388 -6.08 -25.99 -1.16
C ALA A 388 -6.55 -27.46 -1.12
N ASP A 389 -7.86 -27.67 -1.01
CA ASP A 389 -8.48 -28.99 -0.94
C ASP A 389 -8.89 -29.54 -2.31
N LEU A 390 -8.74 -28.74 -3.38
CA LEU A 390 -9.07 -29.19 -4.74
C LEU A 390 -8.09 -30.29 -5.22
N PRO A 391 -8.60 -31.33 -5.90
CA PRO A 391 -7.74 -32.32 -6.56
C PRO A 391 -7.03 -31.72 -7.79
N GLY A 392 -6.06 -32.45 -8.32
CA GLY A 392 -5.37 -32.05 -9.56
C GLY A 392 -4.32 -30.96 -9.36
N GLN A 393 -3.65 -30.94 -8.19
CA GLN A 393 -2.52 -30.05 -7.94
C GLN A 393 -1.46 -30.19 -9.04
N VAL A 394 -1.01 -29.07 -9.59
CA VAL A 394 -0.04 -29.05 -10.69
C VAL A 394 1.38 -29.24 -10.13
N PRO A 395 2.21 -30.15 -10.70
CA PRO A 395 3.58 -30.35 -10.23
C PRO A 395 4.42 -29.08 -10.31
N GLU A 396 5.25 -28.83 -9.29
CA GLU A 396 6.06 -27.61 -9.19
C GLU A 396 6.95 -27.35 -10.43
N PRO A 397 7.59 -28.37 -11.07
CA PRO A 397 8.36 -28.14 -12.29
C PRO A 397 7.53 -27.56 -13.45
N VAL A 398 6.25 -27.94 -13.57
CA VAL A 398 5.32 -27.41 -14.58
C VAL A 398 4.94 -25.97 -14.23
N MET A 399 4.60 -25.70 -12.96
CA MET A 399 4.31 -24.33 -12.52
C MET A 399 5.48 -23.38 -12.77
N ARG A 400 6.71 -23.87 -12.54
CA ARG A 400 7.95 -23.10 -12.75
C ARG A 400 8.17 -22.78 -14.22
N GLU A 401 8.00 -23.76 -15.10
CA GLU A 401 8.10 -23.58 -16.55
C GLU A 401 7.06 -22.57 -17.07
N ARG A 402 5.79 -22.72 -16.66
CA ARG A 402 4.71 -21.79 -17.01
C ARG A 402 4.96 -20.39 -16.51
N LEU A 403 5.40 -20.25 -15.26
CA LEU A 403 5.73 -18.95 -14.69
C LEU A 403 6.84 -18.26 -15.51
N HIS A 404 7.88 -18.97 -15.91
CA HIS A 404 8.95 -18.39 -16.74
C HIS A 404 8.44 -17.94 -18.11
N ARG A 405 7.61 -18.72 -18.81
CA ARG A 405 7.01 -18.33 -20.10
C ARG A 405 6.12 -17.09 -19.97
N LEU A 406 5.28 -17.06 -18.93
CA LEU A 406 4.43 -15.92 -18.64
C LEU A 406 5.27 -14.68 -18.32
N GLN A 407 6.28 -14.80 -17.45
CA GLN A 407 7.16 -13.69 -17.09
C GLN A 407 7.94 -13.14 -18.28
N ALA A 408 8.38 -13.99 -19.21
CA ALA A 408 9.05 -13.55 -20.44
C ALA A 408 8.14 -12.64 -21.28
N LEU A 409 6.88 -13.04 -21.49
CA LEU A 409 5.88 -12.22 -22.20
C LEU A 409 5.56 -10.92 -21.46
N LEU A 410 5.37 -10.98 -20.14
CA LEU A 410 5.06 -9.81 -19.32
C LEU A 410 6.23 -8.81 -19.30
N GLU A 411 7.47 -9.29 -19.25
CA GLU A 411 8.66 -8.45 -19.35
C GLU A 411 8.78 -7.78 -20.72
N GLU A 412 8.49 -8.50 -21.80
CA GLU A 412 8.44 -7.92 -23.15
C GLU A 412 7.44 -6.75 -23.23
N GLN A 413 6.23 -6.95 -22.70
CA GLN A 413 5.18 -5.92 -22.68
C GLN A 413 5.56 -4.72 -21.80
N ARG A 414 6.09 -4.97 -20.60
CA ARG A 414 6.59 -3.90 -19.70
C ARG A 414 7.67 -3.07 -20.38
N GLN A 415 8.62 -3.72 -21.04
CA GLN A 415 9.69 -3.03 -21.76
C GLN A 415 9.17 -2.25 -22.97
N ALA A 416 8.21 -2.80 -23.71
CA ALA A 416 7.55 -2.10 -24.80
C ALA A 416 6.83 -0.83 -24.30
N PHE A 417 6.09 -0.94 -23.19
CA PHE A 417 5.44 0.21 -22.55
C PHE A 417 6.45 1.27 -22.11
N ASN A 418 7.53 0.87 -21.43
CA ASN A 418 8.58 1.80 -21.02
C ASN A 418 9.25 2.50 -22.22
N ARG A 419 9.57 1.76 -23.29
CA ARG A 419 10.15 2.32 -24.51
C ARG A 419 9.22 3.30 -25.19
N ALA A 420 7.91 3.03 -25.18
CA ALA A 420 6.90 3.96 -25.70
C ALA A 420 6.78 5.25 -24.88
N CYS A 421 7.38 5.32 -23.68
CA CYS A 421 7.49 6.56 -22.92
C CYS A 421 8.64 7.46 -23.39
N VAL A 422 9.66 6.94 -24.08
CA VAL A 422 10.81 7.73 -24.54
C VAL A 422 10.36 8.81 -25.53
N GLY A 423 10.87 10.03 -25.35
CA GLY A 423 10.50 11.22 -26.10
C GLY A 423 9.18 11.85 -25.68
N ARG A 424 8.44 11.25 -24.72
CA ARG A 424 7.23 11.86 -24.15
C ARG A 424 7.58 12.71 -22.95
N THR A 425 6.85 13.80 -22.78
CA THR A 425 6.85 14.61 -21.56
C THR A 425 5.76 14.08 -20.62
N LEU A 426 6.16 13.66 -19.42
CA LEU A 426 5.26 13.16 -18.38
C LEU A 426 5.36 14.02 -17.13
N ASP A 427 4.24 14.27 -16.47
CA ASP A 427 4.25 14.89 -15.15
C ASP A 427 4.81 13.91 -14.12
N VAL A 428 5.92 14.26 -13.49
CA VAL A 428 6.60 13.44 -12.47
C VAL A 428 6.43 14.09 -11.11
N LEU A 429 5.95 13.32 -10.14
CA LEU A 429 5.97 13.70 -8.72
C LEU A 429 7.33 13.26 -8.16
N PHE A 430 8.15 14.21 -7.75
CA PHE A 430 9.43 13.92 -7.10
C PHE A 430 9.21 13.60 -5.63
N ASP A 431 9.69 12.44 -5.18
CA ASP A 431 9.40 11.91 -3.84
C ASP A 431 10.62 11.72 -2.96
N LYS A 432 11.84 11.75 -3.52
CA LYS A 432 13.08 11.54 -2.76
C LYS A 432 14.34 12.00 -3.51
N PRO A 433 15.49 12.12 -2.82
CA PRO A 433 16.79 12.22 -3.48
C PRO A 433 17.04 11.04 -4.44
N GLY A 434 17.73 11.31 -5.53
CA GLY A 434 18.16 10.30 -6.49
C GLY A 434 19.27 9.40 -5.92
N ARG A 435 19.63 8.37 -6.68
CA ARG A 435 20.68 7.42 -6.27
C ARG A 435 22.07 8.07 -6.26
N HIS A 436 22.31 9.01 -7.18
CA HIS A 436 23.59 9.69 -7.33
C HIS A 436 23.50 11.16 -6.85
N PRO A 437 24.61 11.75 -6.37
CA PRO A 437 24.66 13.17 -6.03
C PRO A 437 24.20 14.04 -7.21
N GLY A 438 23.37 15.04 -6.94
CA GLY A 438 22.79 15.92 -7.97
C GLY A 438 21.51 15.40 -8.63
N GLN A 439 21.06 14.18 -8.28
CA GLN A 439 19.82 13.62 -8.82
C GLN A 439 18.64 13.73 -7.86
N VAL A 440 17.45 13.77 -8.44
CA VAL A 440 16.17 13.64 -7.73
C VAL A 440 15.35 12.52 -8.35
N GLY A 441 14.77 11.68 -7.49
CA GLY A 441 13.90 10.57 -7.87
C GLY A 441 12.42 10.94 -7.76
N GLY A 442 11.62 10.40 -8.66
CA GLY A 442 10.17 10.57 -8.66
C GLY A 442 9.44 9.44 -9.38
N ARG A 443 8.12 9.59 -9.49
CA ARG A 443 7.25 8.64 -10.21
C ARG A 443 6.40 9.31 -11.28
N THR A 444 6.32 8.65 -12.44
CA THR A 444 5.39 9.03 -13.52
C THR A 444 3.92 8.83 -13.10
N PRO A 445 2.94 9.28 -13.90
CA PRO A 445 1.54 8.96 -13.68
C PRO A 445 1.27 7.43 -13.67
N TYR A 446 2.16 6.64 -14.27
CA TYR A 446 2.08 5.18 -14.37
C TYR A 446 2.92 4.41 -13.33
N LEU A 447 3.38 5.09 -12.25
CA LEU A 447 4.24 4.53 -11.19
C LEU A 447 5.65 4.09 -11.63
N GLN A 448 6.08 4.38 -12.85
CA GLN A 448 7.46 4.13 -13.27
C GLN A 448 8.40 5.05 -12.49
N ALA A 449 9.49 4.49 -11.96
CA ALA A 449 10.53 5.28 -11.31
C ALA A 449 11.29 6.10 -12.36
N VAL A 450 11.46 7.40 -12.10
CA VAL A 450 12.24 8.32 -12.94
C VAL A 450 13.27 9.01 -12.08
N HIS A 451 14.44 9.26 -12.65
CA HIS A 451 15.42 10.17 -12.06
C HIS A 451 15.79 11.25 -13.07
N VAL A 452 16.06 12.45 -12.56
CA VAL A 452 16.55 13.60 -13.32
C VAL A 452 17.69 14.25 -12.54
N GLU A 453 18.56 14.98 -13.24
CA GLU A 453 19.47 15.92 -12.61
C GLU A 453 18.66 17.13 -12.09
N GLY A 454 18.87 17.54 -10.84
CA GLY A 454 18.08 18.60 -10.22
C GLY A 454 18.38 18.84 -8.74
N ALA A 455 17.87 19.96 -8.24
CA ALA A 455 18.05 20.34 -6.83
C ALA A 455 17.06 19.60 -5.90
N PRO A 456 17.43 19.35 -4.63
CA PRO A 456 16.57 18.64 -3.67
C PRO A 456 15.19 19.29 -3.40
N ASP A 457 15.04 20.59 -3.70
CA ASP A 457 13.79 21.35 -3.56
C ASP A 457 12.69 20.91 -4.54
N LEU A 458 13.02 20.08 -5.53
CA LEU A 458 12.04 19.43 -6.40
C LEU A 458 11.15 18.45 -5.63
N VAL A 459 11.61 17.86 -4.52
CA VAL A 459 10.83 16.89 -3.74
C VAL A 459 9.51 17.52 -3.26
N GLY A 460 8.39 16.83 -3.51
CA GLY A 460 7.05 17.33 -3.23
C GLY A 460 6.45 18.21 -4.32
N THR A 461 7.13 18.36 -5.46
CA THR A 461 6.61 19.06 -6.64
C THR A 461 6.25 18.07 -7.75
N VAL A 462 5.26 18.45 -8.55
CA VAL A 462 4.94 17.78 -9.82
C VAL A 462 5.50 18.64 -10.95
N ARG A 463 6.38 18.08 -11.78
CA ARG A 463 7.00 18.81 -12.90
C ARG A 463 6.95 17.99 -14.18
N PRO A 464 6.85 18.64 -15.35
CA PRO A 464 6.95 17.97 -16.63
C PRO A 464 8.40 17.49 -16.85
N VAL A 465 8.56 16.23 -17.21
CA VAL A 465 9.85 15.58 -17.48
C VAL A 465 9.79 14.91 -18.84
N GLU A 466 10.70 15.29 -19.74
CA GLU A 466 10.94 14.55 -20.97
C GLU A 466 11.70 13.27 -20.64
N ILE A 467 11.14 12.12 -21.02
CA ILE A 467 11.77 10.81 -20.81
C ILE A 467 12.80 10.57 -21.92
N LEU A 468 14.06 10.39 -21.53
CA LEU A 468 15.18 10.26 -22.46
C LEU A 468 15.56 8.81 -22.73
N THR A 469 15.67 7.99 -21.68
CA THR A 469 16.09 6.60 -21.83
C THR A 469 15.37 5.66 -20.87
N VAL A 470 15.35 4.38 -21.24
CA VAL A 470 14.83 3.28 -20.40
C VAL A 470 16.03 2.50 -19.86
N GLY A 471 16.15 2.44 -18.53
CA GLY A 471 17.01 1.48 -17.85
C GLY A 471 16.23 0.21 -17.48
N PRO A 472 16.88 -0.76 -16.81
CA PRO A 472 16.25 -2.03 -16.45
C PRO A 472 14.96 -1.87 -15.63
N ASN A 473 14.99 -0.95 -14.65
CA ASN A 473 13.93 -0.77 -13.65
C ASN A 473 13.54 0.70 -13.42
N SER A 474 14.05 1.62 -14.24
CA SER A 474 13.81 3.05 -14.11
C SER A 474 13.94 3.74 -15.46
N LEU A 475 13.30 4.90 -15.58
CA LEU A 475 13.51 5.82 -16.68
C LEU A 475 14.54 6.89 -16.25
N SER A 476 15.25 7.46 -17.22
CA SER A 476 15.96 8.72 -17.04
C SER A 476 15.24 9.81 -17.82
N GLY A 477 15.27 11.03 -17.29
CA GLY A 477 14.66 12.17 -17.96
C GLY A 477 15.37 13.47 -17.65
N ARG A 478 14.87 14.53 -18.27
CA ARG A 478 15.23 15.92 -17.94
C ARG A 478 13.97 16.74 -17.70
N LEU A 479 14.05 17.75 -16.85
CA LEU A 479 12.96 18.71 -16.72
C LEU A 479 12.68 19.33 -18.09
N ALA A 480 11.41 19.37 -18.49
CA ALA A 480 11.01 19.98 -19.75
C ALA A 480 11.03 21.51 -19.62
N ASP A 481 11.40 22.21 -20.69
CA ASP A 481 11.38 23.66 -20.74
C ASP A 481 9.93 24.17 -20.81
N ALA A 482 9.69 25.39 -20.32
CA ALA A 482 8.33 25.96 -20.22
C ALA A 482 7.60 26.07 -21.58
N GLY A 483 8.30 25.94 -22.71
CA GLY A 483 7.76 25.96 -24.07
C GLY A 483 7.40 24.59 -24.68
N ASP A 484 7.81 23.47 -24.07
CA ASP A 484 7.71 22.12 -24.67
C ASP A 484 6.34 21.44 -24.46
N ARG A 485 5.29 22.19 -24.13
CA ARG A 485 3.92 21.66 -23.96
C ARG A 485 3.26 21.20 -25.28
N ALA A 486 3.94 21.31 -26.43
CA ALA A 486 3.37 21.04 -27.75
C ALA A 486 3.05 19.55 -28.06
N GLY A 487 3.27 18.61 -27.13
CA GLY A 487 2.97 17.18 -27.32
C GLY A 487 1.91 16.59 -26.38
N ALA A 488 1.34 17.35 -25.45
CA ALA A 488 0.33 16.85 -24.54
C ALA A 488 -1.05 16.88 -25.22
N LEU A 489 -1.54 15.73 -25.69
CA LEU A 489 -2.91 15.58 -26.19
C LEU A 489 -4.00 15.69 -25.09
N PHE A 490 -3.64 16.06 -23.86
CA PHE A 490 -4.58 16.22 -22.76
C PHE A 490 -4.15 17.39 -21.89
N ASP A 491 -4.78 18.54 -22.14
CA ASP A 491 -4.70 19.72 -21.28
C ASP A 491 -5.38 19.39 -19.95
N SER A 492 -4.61 19.25 -18.88
CA SER A 492 -5.14 19.27 -17.52
C SER A 492 -5.53 20.71 -17.19
N GLY A 493 -6.69 21.11 -17.74
CA GLY A 493 -7.28 22.42 -17.55
C GLY A 493 -7.38 22.74 -16.06
N ALA A 494 -6.63 23.77 -15.65
CA ALA A 494 -6.93 24.53 -14.46
C ALA A 494 -8.33 25.12 -14.64
N HIS A 495 -9.35 24.51 -14.02
CA HIS A 495 -10.69 25.09 -14.01
C HIS A 495 -10.70 26.30 -13.07
N ALA A 496 -10.50 27.47 -13.69
CA ALA A 496 -11.06 28.72 -13.22
C ALA A 496 -12.58 28.57 -13.06
N GLY A 497 -13.11 29.13 -11.98
CA GLY A 497 -14.46 28.91 -11.49
C GLY A 497 -15.56 29.14 -12.52
N THR A 498 -16.45 28.16 -12.64
CA THR A 498 -17.78 28.32 -13.23
C THR A 498 -18.79 28.46 -12.11
N SER A 499 -19.28 29.69 -11.97
CA SER A 499 -20.50 30.08 -11.27
C SER A 499 -21.66 29.16 -11.63
N PHE A 500 -22.22 28.45 -10.65
CA PHE A 500 -23.57 27.89 -10.76
C PHE A 500 -24.56 29.00 -10.43
N ALA A 501 -25.29 29.44 -11.45
CA ALA A 501 -26.39 30.38 -11.32
C ALA A 501 -27.47 29.82 -10.39
N SER A 502 -27.94 30.71 -9.51
CA SER A 502 -28.97 30.53 -8.51
C SER A 502 -30.33 30.13 -9.11
N GLY A 503 -30.84 28.98 -8.66
CA GLY A 503 -32.26 28.63 -8.73
C GLY A 503 -32.70 28.10 -7.37
N ALA A 504 -33.11 28.99 -6.46
CA ALA A 504 -33.69 28.61 -5.17
C ALA A 504 -35.16 28.19 -5.35
N PRO A 505 -35.64 27.24 -4.55
CA PRO A 505 -36.85 27.48 -3.80
C PRO A 505 -36.54 27.48 -2.29
N ALA A 506 -37.30 28.32 -1.61
CA ALA A 506 -37.09 28.76 -0.25
C ALA A 506 -37.36 27.67 0.80
N GLY A 507 -36.66 27.80 1.94
CA GLY A 507 -37.08 27.25 3.22
C GLY A 507 -36.20 26.12 3.74
N LEU A 508 -35.17 26.48 4.50
CA LEU A 508 -34.71 25.82 5.73
C LEU A 508 -33.51 26.62 6.29
N SER A 509 -33.61 27.04 7.55
CA SER A 509 -32.63 27.87 8.26
C SER A 509 -31.31 27.12 8.54
N PRO A 510 -30.16 27.82 8.61
CA PRO A 510 -28.88 27.19 8.87
C PRO A 510 -28.69 26.84 10.36
N SER A 511 -28.23 25.61 10.62
CA SER A 511 -27.80 25.11 11.94
C SER A 511 -26.31 25.41 12.19
N PRO A 512 -25.88 25.78 13.41
CA PRO A 512 -24.56 26.35 13.67
C PRO A 512 -23.53 25.28 14.07
N VAL A 513 -22.67 24.86 13.13
CA VAL A 513 -21.48 24.01 13.42
C VAL A 513 -20.26 24.50 12.64
N ALA A 514 -20.00 25.81 12.67
CA ALA A 514 -18.81 26.40 12.03
C ALA A 514 -18.10 27.47 12.85
N GLU A 515 -18.38 27.60 14.16
CA GLU A 515 -17.85 28.73 14.96
C GLU A 515 -17.36 28.35 16.37
N ARG A 516 -16.78 27.15 16.56
CA ARG A 516 -16.08 26.79 17.82
C ARG A 516 -14.81 25.95 17.63
N LEU A 517 -13.91 26.39 16.76
CA LEU A 517 -12.49 25.97 16.79
C LEU A 517 -11.56 27.15 16.51
N ALA A 518 -11.82 28.29 17.16
CA ALA A 518 -10.91 29.41 17.27
C ALA A 518 -11.15 30.15 18.60
N SER A 519 -10.94 29.43 19.71
CA SER A 519 -10.72 29.97 21.05
C SER A 519 -10.06 28.90 21.92
#